data_AF-A0A9D6RFY9-F1
#
_entry.id   AF-A0A9D6RFY9-F1
#
_cell.length_a   1.000
_cell.length_b   1.000
_cell.length_c   1.000
_cell.angle_alpha   90.00
_cell.angle_beta   90.00
_cell.angle_gamma   90.00
#
_symmetry.space_group_name_H-M   'P 1'
#
loop_
_entity.id
_entity.type
_entity.pdbx_description
1 polymer ?
#
loop_
_entity_poly.entity_id
_entity_poly.type
_entity_poly.pdbx_seq_one_letter_code
_entity_poly.pdbx_strand_id
1 'polypeptide(L)'
;MKHISDSELAELLFGEAGADLQARWAEHQSRCPACHARFNAWRGARASMDRWPAAPSRARVFGRSSVGAWAAAAVLMLGLGLAGGWWVRGQGNQRDISRVRQELQADWDLKLAQARADLASEFADQLDDARAEDAVWIAAALQSLREDNAQALARVSGGLQTWVADAQAHFQEADSHLRRFEETRSPEGRVPVP
;
A
#
# COMPACT_ATOMS: atom_id res chain seq x y z
N MET A 1 13.52 28.62 -22.96
CA MET A 1 12.18 28.80 -22.37
C MET A 1 12.24 28.36 -20.91
N LYS A 2 11.53 29.04 -20.01
CA LYS A 2 11.46 28.62 -18.60
C LYS A 2 10.53 27.40 -18.49
N HIS A 3 11.03 26.31 -17.92
CA HIS A 3 10.21 25.12 -17.65
C HIS A 3 9.20 25.42 -16.53
N ILE A 4 8.04 24.77 -16.59
CA ILE A 4 7.07 24.76 -15.49
C ILE A 4 7.70 24.04 -14.29
N SER A 5 7.51 24.62 -13.11
CA SER A 5 7.99 24.06 -11.85
C SER A 5 7.16 22.85 -11.42
N ASP A 6 7.73 22.01 -10.55
CA ASP A 6 7.07 20.76 -10.13
C ASP A 6 5.79 21.02 -9.32
N SER A 7 5.74 22.12 -8.56
CA SER A 7 4.54 22.55 -7.84
C SER A 7 3.43 22.99 -8.79
N GLU A 8 3.74 23.82 -9.78
CA GLU A 8 2.77 24.23 -10.82
C GLU A 8 2.27 23.00 -11.61
N LEU A 9 3.13 22.02 -11.86
CA LEU A 9 2.77 20.77 -12.51
C LEU A 9 1.79 19.93 -11.66
N ALA A 10 2.00 19.89 -10.35
CA ALA A 10 1.11 19.21 -9.41
C ALA A 10 -0.27 19.88 -9.36
N GLU A 11 -0.33 21.21 -9.27
CA GLU A 11 -1.59 21.98 -9.33
C GLU A 11 -2.38 21.65 -10.60
N LEU A 12 -1.71 21.59 -11.76
CA LEU A 12 -2.31 21.21 -13.03
C LEU A 12 -2.81 19.75 -13.02
N LEU A 13 -2.07 18.85 -12.39
CA LEU A 13 -2.41 17.43 -12.32
C LEU A 13 -3.65 17.20 -11.44
N PHE A 14 -3.76 17.89 -10.31
CA PHE A 14 -4.87 17.75 -9.36
C PHE A 14 -6.08 18.64 -9.69
N GLY A 15 -5.97 19.51 -10.69
CA GLY A 15 -7.05 20.42 -11.10
C GLY A 15 -7.18 21.64 -10.19
N GLU A 16 -6.15 21.96 -9.42
CA GLU A 16 -6.07 23.10 -8.51
C GLU A 16 -5.48 24.35 -9.19
N ALA A 17 -4.92 24.18 -10.39
CA ALA A 17 -4.34 25.28 -11.16
C ALA A 17 -5.40 26.31 -11.57
N GLY A 18 -5.12 27.60 -11.30
CA GLY A 18 -5.92 28.72 -11.78
C GLY A 18 -5.89 28.90 -13.30
N ALA A 19 -6.83 29.70 -13.84
CA ALA A 19 -7.01 29.89 -15.29
C ALA A 19 -5.73 30.37 -16.01
N ASP A 20 -4.95 31.25 -15.38
CA ASP A 20 -3.70 31.76 -15.96
C ASP A 20 -2.64 30.67 -16.15
N LEU A 21 -2.53 29.76 -15.17
CA LEU A 21 -1.59 28.63 -15.24
C LEU A 21 -2.05 27.59 -16.27
N GLN A 22 -3.36 27.33 -16.37
CA GLN A 22 -3.93 26.45 -17.38
C GLN A 22 -3.68 26.98 -18.80
N ALA A 23 -3.88 28.29 -19.03
CA ALA A 23 -3.62 28.92 -20.33
C ALA A 23 -2.12 28.85 -20.71
N ARG A 24 -1.23 29.17 -19.76
CA ARG A 24 0.22 29.05 -19.93
C ARG A 24 0.64 27.61 -20.24
N TRP A 25 0.03 26.62 -19.57
CA TRP A 25 0.31 25.21 -19.82
C TRP A 25 -0.15 24.77 -21.21
N ALA A 26 -1.35 25.18 -21.64
CA ALA A 26 -1.90 24.83 -22.94
C ALA A 26 -0.97 25.25 -24.09
N GLU A 27 -0.38 26.44 -23.99
CA GLU A 27 0.63 26.90 -24.93
C GLU A 27 1.96 26.14 -24.77
N HIS A 28 2.45 26.01 -23.54
CA HIS A 28 3.77 25.42 -23.23
C HIS A 28 3.89 23.94 -23.61
N GLN A 29 2.85 23.13 -23.38
CA GLN A 29 2.89 21.68 -23.63
C GLN A 29 3.13 21.36 -25.12
N SER A 30 2.67 22.22 -26.04
CA SER A 30 2.88 22.06 -27.48
C SER A 30 4.31 22.38 -27.92
N ARG A 31 5.02 23.22 -27.16
CA ARG A 31 6.35 23.74 -27.49
C ARG A 31 7.48 23.06 -26.73
N CYS A 32 7.18 22.42 -25.59
CA CYS A 32 8.18 21.77 -24.74
C CYS A 32 7.89 20.27 -24.55
N PRO A 33 8.48 19.38 -25.37
CA PRO A 33 8.25 17.94 -25.28
C PRO A 33 8.73 17.35 -23.95
N ALA A 34 9.78 17.93 -23.33
CA ALA A 34 10.28 17.49 -22.03
C ALA A 34 9.24 17.68 -20.91
N CYS A 35 8.59 18.85 -20.83
CA CYS A 35 7.54 19.10 -19.85
C CYS A 35 6.30 18.23 -20.12
N HIS A 36 5.95 18.01 -21.39
CA HIS A 36 4.85 17.11 -21.76
C HIS A 36 5.13 15.66 -21.33
N ALA A 37 6.34 15.14 -21.58
CA ALA A 37 6.75 13.81 -21.15
C ALA A 37 6.69 13.67 -19.61
N ARG A 38 7.20 14.67 -18.88
CA ARG A 38 7.12 14.71 -17.41
C ARG A 38 5.66 14.69 -16.94
N PHE A 39 4.80 15.55 -17.46
CA PHE A 39 3.38 15.58 -17.09
C PHE A 39 2.68 14.23 -17.31
N ASN A 40 2.95 13.57 -18.44
CA ASN A 40 2.37 12.25 -18.72
C ASN A 40 2.92 11.15 -17.80
N ALA A 41 4.19 11.22 -17.40
CA ALA A 41 4.75 10.30 -16.40
C ALA A 41 4.03 10.44 -15.05
N TRP A 42 3.81 11.68 -14.59
CA TRP A 42 3.07 11.95 -13.36
C TRP A 42 1.61 11.51 -13.44
N ARG A 43 0.94 11.74 -14.57
CA ARG A 43 -0.42 11.24 -14.83
C ARG A 43 -0.48 9.70 -14.81
N GLY A 44 0.51 9.04 -15.40
CA GLY A 44 0.64 7.57 -15.38
C GLY A 44 0.84 7.03 -13.97
N ALA A 45 1.72 7.66 -13.18
CA ALA A 45 1.93 7.32 -11.77
C ALA A 45 0.63 7.48 -10.96
N ARG A 46 -0.09 8.60 -11.13
CA ARG A 46 -1.41 8.80 -10.51
C ARG A 46 -2.40 7.70 -10.88
N ALA A 47 -2.53 7.38 -12.18
CA ALA A 47 -3.40 6.30 -12.63
C ALA A 47 -3.01 4.92 -12.06
N SER A 48 -1.71 4.69 -11.82
CA SER A 48 -1.25 3.45 -11.17
C SER A 48 -1.61 3.40 -9.68
N MET A 49 -1.57 4.54 -8.99
CA MET A 49 -2.03 4.66 -7.60
C MET A 49 -3.55 4.48 -7.50
N ASP A 50 -4.33 5.05 -8.44
CA ASP A 50 -5.78 4.87 -8.49
C ASP A 50 -6.19 3.41 -8.77
N ARG A 51 -5.32 2.64 -9.44
CA ARG A 51 -5.51 1.20 -9.68
C ARG A 51 -5.05 0.32 -8.52
N TRP A 52 -4.33 0.87 -7.55
CA TRP A 52 -3.99 0.11 -6.37
C TRP A 52 -5.31 -0.30 -5.71
N PRO A 53 -5.62 -1.60 -5.63
CA PRO A 53 -6.86 -2.02 -4.99
C PRO A 53 -6.80 -1.47 -3.59
N ALA A 54 -7.72 -0.55 -3.26
CA ALA A 54 -7.92 -0.15 -1.87
C ALA A 54 -7.96 -1.45 -1.08
N ALA A 55 -7.06 -1.60 -0.10
CA ALA A 55 -6.91 -2.82 0.69
C ALA A 55 -8.32 -3.36 0.93
N PRO A 56 -8.63 -4.61 0.51
CA PRO A 56 -9.99 -5.09 0.37
C PRO A 56 -10.71 -4.62 1.60
N SER A 57 -11.61 -3.65 1.40
CA SER A 57 -12.31 -3.10 2.56
C SER A 57 -13.01 -4.33 3.07
N ARG A 58 -12.52 -4.88 4.20
CA ARG A 58 -13.27 -5.90 4.92
C ARG A 58 -14.63 -5.28 4.93
N ALA A 59 -15.59 -5.92 4.26
CA ALA A 59 -16.95 -5.48 4.28
C ALA A 59 -17.23 -5.51 5.77
N ARG A 60 -17.05 -4.35 6.42
CA ARG A 60 -17.55 -4.09 7.73
C ARG A 60 -18.99 -4.34 7.44
N VAL A 61 -19.45 -5.49 7.91
CA VAL A 61 -20.85 -5.77 8.08
C VAL A 61 -21.28 -4.53 8.83
N PHE A 62 -21.80 -3.56 8.08
CA PHE A 62 -22.44 -2.40 8.63
C PHE A 62 -23.67 -3.04 9.26
N GLY A 63 -23.48 -3.53 10.49
CA GLY A 63 -24.57 -3.80 11.40
C GLY A 63 -25.34 -2.51 11.39
N ARG A 64 -26.47 -2.55 10.68
CA ARG A 64 -27.44 -1.48 10.44
C ARG A 64 -26.98 -0.18 11.09
N SER A 65 -26.17 0.59 10.35
CA SER A 65 -25.62 1.85 10.82
C SER A 65 -26.76 2.66 11.43
N SER A 66 -26.65 2.91 12.72
CA SER A 66 -27.67 3.50 13.56
C SER A 66 -27.78 5.00 13.30
N VAL A 67 -28.12 5.39 12.07
CA VAL A 67 -28.50 6.77 11.75
C VAL A 67 -29.65 7.21 12.67
N GLY A 68 -30.50 6.26 13.08
CA GLY A 68 -31.51 6.46 14.13
C GLY A 68 -30.96 6.71 15.54
N ALA A 69 -29.81 6.14 15.92
CA ALA A 69 -29.23 6.38 17.25
C ALA A 69 -28.62 7.79 17.35
N TRP A 70 -28.01 8.29 16.26
CA TRP A 70 -27.51 9.66 16.23
C TRP A 70 -28.67 10.68 16.20
N ALA A 71 -29.75 10.39 15.49
CA ALA A 71 -30.96 11.20 15.51
C ALA A 71 -31.64 11.19 16.90
N ALA A 72 -31.71 10.04 17.57
CA ALA A 72 -32.25 9.95 18.92
C ALA A 72 -31.39 10.71 19.94
N ALA A 73 -30.05 10.63 19.83
CA ALA A 73 -29.14 11.38 20.69
C ALA A 73 -29.30 12.91 20.51
N ALA A 74 -29.45 13.39 19.27
CA ALA A 74 -29.68 14.81 18.99
C ALA A 74 -31.04 15.30 19.54
N VAL A 75 -32.10 14.50 19.40
CA VAL A 75 -33.43 14.82 19.96
C VAL A 75 -33.42 14.82 21.48
N LEU A 76 -32.71 13.89 22.12
CA LEU A 76 -32.57 13.87 23.58
C LEU A 76 -31.77 15.08 24.09
N MET A 77 -30.70 15.50 23.40
CA MET A 77 -29.95 16.71 23.77
C MET A 77 -30.77 18.00 23.60
N LEU A 78 -31.56 18.11 22.53
CA LEU A 78 -32.47 19.25 22.33
C LEU A 78 -33.63 19.25 23.33
N GLY A 79 -34.18 18.08 23.66
CA GLY A 79 -35.24 17.91 24.65
C GLY A 79 -34.81 18.25 26.07
N LEU A 80 -33.61 17.81 26.50
CA LEU A 80 -33.06 18.17 27.81
C LEU A 80 -32.72 19.67 27.91
N GLY A 81 -32.23 20.28 26.82
CA GLY A 81 -31.91 21.71 26.79
C GLY A 81 -33.13 22.62 26.98
N LEU A 82 -34.28 22.26 26.39
CA LEU A 82 -35.51 23.04 26.55
C LEU A 82 -36.19 22.84 27.91
N ALA A 83 -36.18 21.62 28.46
CA ALA A 83 -36.79 21.33 29.76
C ALA A 83 -35.98 21.95 30.94
N GLY A 84 -34.64 21.93 30.86
CA GLY A 84 -33.77 22.53 31.89
C GLY A 84 -33.84 24.06 31.96
N GLY A 85 -34.06 24.74 30.83
CA GLY A 85 -34.12 26.20 30.78
C GLY A 85 -35.38 26.81 31.41
N TRP A 86 -36.47 26.06 31.50
CA TRP A 86 -37.74 26.55 32.06
C TRP A 86 -37.83 26.37 33.59
N TRP A 87 -37.23 25.30 34.13
CA TRP A 87 -37.35 24.97 35.56
C TRP A 87 -36.43 25.83 36.46
N VAL A 88 -35.29 26.30 35.95
CA VAL A 88 -34.32 27.11 36.72
C VAL A 88 -34.82 28.54 37.01
N ARG A 89 -35.90 29.01 36.35
CA ARG A 89 -36.50 30.33 36.65
C ARG A 89 -37.39 30.34 37.91
N GLY A 90 -37.77 29.18 38.45
CA GLY A 90 -38.59 29.08 39.66
C GLY A 90 -37.75 28.92 40.93
N GLN A 91 -37.57 30.01 41.69
CA GLN A 91 -37.26 30.09 43.13
C GLN A 91 -36.73 28.83 43.85
N GLY A 92 -35.46 28.86 44.28
CA GLY A 92 -34.97 27.97 45.35
C GLY A 92 -33.45 27.83 45.46
N ASN A 93 -32.85 28.57 46.40
CA ASN A 93 -31.58 28.30 47.08
C ASN A 93 -30.33 27.96 46.22
N GLN A 94 -29.61 29.00 45.75
CA GLN A 94 -28.33 28.88 45.02
C GLN A 94 -27.27 27.97 45.70
N ARG A 95 -27.33 27.79 47.03
CA ARG A 95 -26.36 26.97 47.79
C ARG A 95 -26.54 25.46 47.57
N ASP A 96 -27.75 24.97 47.34
CA ASP A 96 -27.99 23.54 47.07
C ASP A 96 -27.56 23.16 45.65
N ILE A 97 -27.76 24.05 44.69
CA ILE A 97 -27.37 23.83 43.28
C ILE A 97 -25.85 23.66 43.14
N SER A 98 -25.05 24.44 43.88
CA SER A 98 -23.58 24.30 43.83
C SER A 98 -23.09 22.96 44.36
N ARG A 99 -23.75 22.42 45.40
CA ARG A 99 -23.39 21.13 45.99
C ARG A 99 -23.75 19.98 45.05
N VAL A 100 -24.98 20.00 44.51
CA VAL A 100 -25.41 19.01 43.52
C VAL A 100 -24.51 19.04 42.28
N ARG A 101 -24.09 20.23 41.82
CA ARG A 101 -23.16 20.36 40.69
C ARG A 101 -21.80 19.73 40.99
N GLN A 102 -21.25 19.91 42.20
CA GLN A 102 -19.96 19.31 42.57
C GLN A 102 -20.03 17.79 42.65
N GLU A 103 -21.09 17.24 43.25
CA GLU A 103 -21.32 15.79 43.32
C GLU A 103 -21.51 15.19 41.92
N LEU A 104 -22.26 15.87 41.04
CA LEU A 104 -22.43 15.45 39.65
C LEU A 104 -21.12 15.49 38.89
N GLN A 105 -20.32 16.54 39.07
CA GLN A 105 -19.07 16.73 38.35
C GLN A 105 -18.04 15.66 38.74
N ALA A 106 -17.96 15.31 40.02
CA ALA A 106 -17.10 14.21 40.48
C ALA A 106 -17.52 12.85 39.90
N ASP A 107 -18.83 12.55 39.86
CA ASP A 107 -19.34 11.31 39.26
C ASP A 107 -19.10 11.26 37.74
N TRP A 108 -19.25 12.40 37.05
CA TRP A 108 -18.93 12.53 35.62
C TRP A 108 -17.45 12.35 35.33
N ASP A 109 -16.57 12.95 36.13
CA ASP A 109 -15.12 12.80 35.97
C ASP A 109 -14.69 11.34 36.16
N LEU A 110 -15.27 10.65 37.15
CA LEU A 110 -15.04 9.23 37.37
C LEU A 110 -15.49 8.38 36.17
N LYS A 111 -16.72 8.60 35.68
CA LYS A 111 -17.27 7.87 34.52
C LYS A 111 -16.50 8.15 33.24
N LEU A 112 -16.06 9.39 33.02
CA LEU A 112 -15.23 9.74 31.87
C LEU A 112 -13.84 9.11 31.96
N ALA A 113 -13.24 9.07 33.15
CA ALA A 113 -11.97 8.37 33.36
C ALA A 113 -12.11 6.87 33.07
N GLN A 114 -13.18 6.25 33.55
CA GLN A 114 -13.48 4.85 33.30
C GLN A 114 -13.74 4.56 31.81
N ALA A 115 -14.60 5.36 31.15
CA ALA A 115 -14.86 5.21 29.72
C ALA A 115 -13.60 5.38 28.86
N ARG A 116 -12.69 6.29 29.25
CA ARG A 116 -11.38 6.43 28.59
C ARG A 116 -10.48 5.22 28.78
N ALA A 117 -10.47 4.63 29.98
CA ALA A 117 -9.71 3.42 30.25
C ALA A 117 -10.24 2.24 29.45
N ASP A 118 -11.56 2.05 29.41
CA ASP A 118 -12.22 0.96 28.68
C ASP A 118 -11.96 1.07 27.16
N LEU A 119 -12.09 2.29 26.60
CA LEU A 119 -11.75 2.55 25.20
C LEU A 119 -10.26 2.28 24.92
N ALA A 120 -9.36 2.70 25.82
CA ALA A 120 -7.93 2.47 25.65
C ALA A 120 -7.58 0.98 25.66
N SER A 121 -8.22 0.17 26.52
CA SER A 121 -8.05 -1.28 26.50
C SER A 121 -8.62 -1.91 25.24
N GLU A 122 -9.81 -1.50 24.79
CA GLU A 122 -10.41 -2.06 23.57
C GLU A 122 -9.56 -1.75 22.32
N PHE A 123 -8.98 -0.55 22.23
CA PHE A 123 -8.04 -0.22 21.17
C PHE A 123 -6.73 -1.00 21.26
N ALA A 124 -6.22 -1.26 22.47
CA ALA A 124 -5.03 -2.07 22.66
C ALA A 124 -5.27 -3.51 22.17
N ASP A 125 -6.40 -4.11 22.55
CA ASP A 125 -6.79 -5.45 22.13
C ASP A 125 -6.96 -5.53 20.60
N GLN A 126 -7.64 -4.55 19.99
CA GLN A 126 -7.79 -4.49 18.53
C GLN A 126 -6.44 -4.36 17.79
N LEU A 127 -5.48 -3.63 18.35
CA LEU A 127 -4.14 -3.51 17.77
C LEU A 127 -3.36 -4.81 17.88
N ASP A 128 -3.48 -5.51 19.01
CA ASP A 128 -2.78 -6.78 19.21
C ASP A 128 -3.39 -7.90 18.35
N ASP A 129 -4.71 -7.93 18.17
CA ASP A 129 -5.38 -8.81 17.21
C ASP A 129 -4.93 -8.53 15.77
N ALA A 130 -4.89 -7.26 15.37
CA ALA A 130 -4.41 -6.88 14.04
C ALA A 130 -2.94 -7.29 13.81
N ARG A 131 -2.08 -7.11 14.83
CA ARG A 131 -0.68 -7.55 14.78
C ARG A 131 -0.56 -9.07 14.67
N ALA A 132 -1.41 -9.83 15.35
CA ALA A 132 -1.42 -11.28 15.26
C ALA A 132 -1.84 -11.76 13.85
N GLU A 133 -2.87 -11.15 13.27
CA GLU A 133 -3.29 -11.42 11.89
C GLU A 133 -2.17 -11.07 10.87
N ASP A 134 -1.53 -9.91 11.03
CA ASP A 134 -0.43 -9.48 10.17
C ASP A 134 0.77 -10.43 10.28
N ALA A 135 1.11 -10.89 11.50
CA ALA A 135 2.20 -11.83 11.71
C ALA A 135 1.99 -13.15 10.97
N VAL A 136 0.75 -13.67 10.94
CA VAL A 136 0.40 -14.88 10.19
C VAL A 136 0.55 -14.65 8.69
N TRP A 137 0.07 -13.51 8.17
CA TRP A 137 0.20 -13.18 6.76
C TRP A 137 1.67 -13.01 6.33
N ILE A 138 2.48 -12.30 7.14
CA ILE A 138 3.92 -12.13 6.88
C ILE A 138 4.64 -13.48 6.88
N ALA A 139 4.33 -14.37 7.83
CA ALA A 139 4.90 -15.70 7.87
C ALA A 139 4.56 -16.52 6.61
N ALA A 140 3.31 -16.47 6.16
CA ALA A 140 2.87 -17.14 4.94
C ALA A 140 3.57 -16.57 3.68
N ALA A 141 3.69 -15.25 3.58
CA ALA A 141 4.38 -14.58 2.46
C ALA A 141 5.89 -14.93 2.44
N LEU A 142 6.54 -14.99 3.61
CA LEU A 142 7.94 -15.42 3.70
C LEU A 142 8.11 -16.89 3.30
N GLN A 143 7.15 -17.76 3.63
CA GLN A 143 7.18 -19.15 3.22
C GLN A 143 7.04 -19.30 1.71
N SER A 144 6.08 -18.61 1.09
CA SER A 144 5.90 -18.67 -0.38
C SER A 144 7.15 -18.15 -1.11
N LEU A 145 7.76 -17.06 -0.63
CA LEU A 145 9.02 -16.55 -1.19
C LEU A 145 10.17 -17.56 -1.10
N ARG A 146 10.24 -18.34 -0.02
CA ARG A 146 11.26 -19.40 0.12
C ARG A 146 11.01 -20.55 -0.85
N GLU A 147 9.76 -20.95 -1.03
CA GLU A 147 9.37 -22.01 -1.97
C GLU A 147 9.67 -21.59 -3.42
N ASP A 148 9.31 -20.37 -3.80
CA ASP A 148 9.60 -19.81 -5.12
C ASP A 148 11.11 -19.74 -5.40
N ASN A 149 11.89 -19.30 -4.40
CA ASN A 149 13.33 -19.22 -4.52
C ASN A 149 13.97 -20.63 -4.66
N ALA A 150 13.52 -21.60 -3.87
CA ALA A 150 13.96 -22.98 -4.00
C ALA A 150 13.67 -23.56 -5.40
N GLN A 151 12.49 -23.28 -5.95
CA GLN A 151 12.14 -23.70 -7.32
C GLN A 151 12.96 -22.97 -8.39
N ALA A 152 13.27 -21.69 -8.19
CA ALA A 152 14.11 -20.92 -9.11
C ALA A 152 15.55 -21.48 -9.12
N LEU A 153 16.12 -21.75 -7.94
CA LEU A 153 17.44 -22.36 -7.81
C LEU A 153 17.48 -23.76 -8.45
N ALA A 154 16.46 -24.59 -8.23
CA ALA A 154 16.36 -25.91 -8.85
C ALA A 154 16.33 -25.84 -10.39
N ARG A 155 15.60 -24.86 -10.95
CA ARG A 155 15.58 -24.60 -12.41
C ARG A 155 16.94 -24.17 -12.94
N VAL A 156 17.62 -23.26 -12.24
CA VAL A 156 18.95 -22.79 -12.64
C VAL A 156 19.97 -23.93 -12.57
N SER A 157 19.98 -24.71 -11.49
CA SER A 157 20.90 -25.85 -11.35
C SER A 157 20.63 -26.94 -12.39
N GLY A 158 19.36 -27.23 -12.68
CA GLY A 158 18.99 -28.17 -13.73
C GLY A 158 19.45 -27.68 -15.11
N GLY A 159 19.23 -26.41 -15.43
CA GLY A 159 19.70 -25.81 -16.68
C GLY A 159 21.22 -25.86 -16.84
N LEU A 160 21.97 -25.60 -15.76
CA LEU A 160 23.43 -25.71 -15.75
C LEU A 160 23.91 -27.14 -15.97
N GLN A 161 23.27 -28.14 -15.35
CA GLN A 161 23.62 -29.55 -15.56
C GLN A 161 23.37 -29.98 -17.01
N THR A 162 22.25 -29.59 -17.60
CA THR A 162 21.96 -29.84 -19.02
C THR A 162 22.99 -29.18 -19.92
N TRP A 163 23.35 -27.92 -19.65
CA TRP A 163 24.35 -27.20 -20.44
C TRP A 163 25.75 -27.85 -20.35
N VAL A 164 26.15 -28.30 -19.15
CA VAL A 164 27.41 -29.03 -18.96
C VAL A 164 27.41 -30.36 -19.73
N ALA A 165 26.30 -31.10 -19.73
CA ALA A 165 26.17 -32.33 -20.49
C ALA A 165 26.25 -32.11 -22.00
N ASP A 166 25.57 -31.07 -22.51
CA ASP A 166 25.62 -30.68 -23.93
C ASP A 166 27.03 -30.25 -24.35
N ALA A 167 27.68 -29.42 -23.53
CA ALA A 167 29.06 -29.00 -23.78
C ALA A 167 30.00 -30.21 -23.86
N GLN A 168 29.87 -31.16 -22.94
CA GLN A 168 30.67 -32.39 -22.94
C GLN A 168 30.41 -33.25 -24.17
N ALA A 169 29.15 -33.37 -24.62
CA ALA A 169 28.81 -34.08 -25.84
C ALA A 169 29.44 -33.43 -27.08
N HIS A 170 29.37 -32.10 -27.20
CA HIS A 170 30.00 -31.37 -28.31
C HIS A 170 31.53 -31.49 -28.32
N PHE A 171 32.19 -31.50 -27.16
CA PHE A 171 33.63 -31.74 -27.10
C PHE A 171 34.00 -33.16 -27.55
N GLN A 172 33.23 -34.18 -27.15
CA GLN A 172 33.45 -35.56 -27.60
C GLN A 172 33.22 -35.71 -29.11
N GLU A 173 32.21 -35.03 -29.65
CA GLU A 173 31.95 -34.98 -31.08
C GLU A 173 33.13 -34.33 -31.81
N ALA A 174 33.60 -33.17 -31.36
CA ALA A 174 34.76 -32.48 -31.94
C ALA A 174 36.03 -33.35 -31.92
N ASP A 175 36.32 -34.04 -30.81
CA ASP A 175 37.44 -34.99 -30.71
C ASP A 175 37.31 -36.14 -31.72
N SER A 176 36.10 -36.67 -31.91
CA SER A 176 35.85 -37.72 -32.89
C SER A 176 36.08 -37.24 -34.33
N HIS A 177 35.73 -35.99 -34.63
CA HIS A 177 36.00 -35.36 -35.92
C HIS A 177 37.50 -35.20 -36.14
N LEU A 178 38.24 -34.71 -35.15
CA LEU A 178 39.71 -34.54 -35.24
C LEU A 178 40.39 -35.88 -35.50
N ARG A 179 40.04 -36.95 -34.79
CA ARG A 179 40.58 -38.30 -35.05
C ARG A 179 40.29 -38.79 -36.46
N ARG A 180 39.07 -38.59 -36.97
CA ARG A 180 38.71 -38.95 -38.35
C ARG A 180 39.50 -38.15 -39.39
N PHE A 181 39.79 -36.87 -39.11
CA PHE A 181 40.67 -36.05 -39.95
C PHE A 181 42.12 -36.56 -39.95
N GLU A 182 42.64 -37.01 -38.80
CA GLU A 182 43.98 -37.60 -38.71
C GLU A 182 44.09 -38.94 -39.48
N GLU A 183 43.09 -39.81 -39.35
CA GLU A 183 43.02 -41.09 -40.08
C GLU A 183 42.98 -40.88 -41.61
N THR A 184 42.17 -39.94 -42.08
CA THR A 184 42.06 -39.64 -43.53
C THR A 184 43.31 -38.96 -44.09
N ARG A 185 44.10 -38.27 -43.27
CA ARG A 185 45.39 -37.66 -43.68
C ARG A 185 46.53 -38.68 -43.83
N SER A 186 46.40 -39.90 -43.29
CA SER A 186 47.50 -40.87 -43.20
C SER A 186 47.77 -41.85 -44.40
N PRO A 187 47.19 -41.75 -45.62
CA PRO A 187 47.48 -42.77 -46.65
C PRO A 187 48.59 -42.47 -47.69
N GLU A 188 49.11 -41.25 -47.88
CA GLU A 188 49.96 -40.96 -49.07
C GLU A 188 51.43 -40.52 -48.82
N GLY A 189 51.90 -40.51 -47.57
CA GLY A 189 53.16 -39.83 -47.24
C GLY A 189 54.41 -40.67 -46.95
N ARG A 190 54.35 -42.01 -46.95
CA ARG A 190 55.55 -42.82 -46.68
C ARG A 190 56.30 -43.10 -47.99
N VAL A 191 56.89 -42.05 -48.56
CA VAL A 191 57.89 -42.21 -49.63
C VAL A 191 59.07 -42.97 -49.01
N PRO A 192 59.43 -44.16 -49.51
CA PRO A 192 60.63 -44.85 -49.05
C PRO A 192 61.83 -43.98 -49.41
N VAL A 193 62.54 -43.49 -48.39
CA VAL A 193 63.84 -42.85 -48.58
C VAL A 193 64.82 -43.97 -48.97
N PRO A 194 65.56 -43.83 -50.08
CA PRO A 194 66.47 -44.85 -50.61
C PRO A 194 67.66 -45.15 -49.70
#